data_AF-A0A366LVH7-F1
#
_entry.id   AF-A0A366LVH7-F1
#
_cell.length_a   1.000
_cell.length_b   1.000
_cell.length_c   1.000
_cell.angle_alpha   90.00
_cell.angle_beta   90.00
_cell.angle_gamma   90.00
#
_symmetry.space_group_name_H-M   'P 1'
#
loop_
_entity.id
_entity.type
_entity.pdbx_description
1 polymer ?
#
loop_
_entity_poly.entity_id
_entity_poly.type
_entity_poly.pdbx_seq_one_letter_code
_entity_poly.pdbx_strand_id
1 'polypeptide(L)' 'MDPLSPGERAHLAALESTFPGWRVRVEKGWWWATKYAPPTTEQRAAGVLHEFARQGPYEMAAALTVQLGILARLGDA' A
#
# COMPACT_ATOMS: atom_id res chain seq x y z
N MET A 1 3.82 -18.16 1.57
CA MET A 1 3.68 -17.04 2.52
C MET A 1 4.45 -17.43 3.75
N ASP A 2 5.38 -16.58 4.18
CA ASP A 2 6.09 -16.81 5.44
C ASP A 2 5.08 -16.74 6.60
N PRO A 3 5.26 -17.55 7.66
CA PRO A 3 4.39 -17.49 8.82
C PRO A 3 4.55 -16.11 9.49
N LEU A 4 3.51 -15.28 9.39
CA LEU A 4 3.50 -13.96 10.02
C LEU A 4 3.50 -14.10 11.54
N SER A 5 4.22 -13.22 12.22
CA SER A 5 4.04 -13.01 13.66
C SER A 5 2.65 -12.44 13.97
N PRO A 6 2.15 -12.58 15.22
CA PRO A 6 0.90 -11.93 15.62
C PRO A 6 0.90 -10.41 15.39
N GLY A 7 2.03 -9.74 15.61
CA GLY A 7 2.18 -8.30 15.38
C GLY A 7 2.08 -7.92 13.91
N GLU A 8 2.75 -8.67 13.01
CA GLU A 8 2.64 -8.45 11.57
C GLU A 8 1.21 -8.69 11.07
N ARG A 9 0.51 -9.71 11.59
CA ARG A 9 -0.91 -9.91 11.26
C ARG A 9 -1.79 -8.72 11.67
N ALA A 10 -1.58 -8.18 12.86
CA ALA A 10 -2.33 -7.02 13.34
C ALA A 10 -2.07 -5.78 12.48
N HIS A 11 -0.80 -5.51 12.14
CA HIS A 11 -0.45 -4.41 11.24
C HIS A 11 -1.01 -4.59 9.83
N LEU A 12 -0.97 -5.81 9.28
CA LEU A 12 -1.52 -6.09 7.96
C LEU A 12 -3.03 -5.81 7.92
N ALA A 13 -3.79 -6.29 8.91
CA ALA A 13 -5.22 -6.01 9.01
C ALA A 13 -5.53 -4.51 9.17
N ALA A 14 -4.70 -3.78 9.94
CA ALA A 14 -4.84 -2.33 10.08
C ALA A 14 -4.56 -1.59 8.76
N LEU A 15 -3.54 -1.99 8.00
CA LEU A 15 -3.22 -1.40 6.72
C LEU A 15 -4.32 -1.68 5.68
N GLU A 16 -4.79 -2.92 5.55
CA GLU A 16 -5.83 -3.26 4.58
C GLU A 16 -7.17 -2.57 4.86
N SER A 17 -7.52 -2.37 6.14
CA SER A 17 -8.71 -1.61 6.52
C SER A 17 -8.56 -0.10 6.31
N THR A 18 -7.37 0.45 6.51
CA THR A 18 -7.09 1.90 6.32
C THR A 18 -6.95 2.28 4.85
N PHE A 19 -6.44 1.37 4.02
CA PHE A 19 -6.12 1.61 2.62
C PHE A 19 -6.85 0.61 1.70
N PRO A 20 -8.19 0.66 1.61
CA PRO A 20 -8.99 -0.37 0.94
C PRO A 20 -8.72 -0.51 -0.57
N GLY A 21 -8.11 0.49 -1.19
CA GLY A 21 -7.69 0.45 -2.60
C GLY A 21 -6.45 -0.40 -2.88
N TRP A 22 -5.80 -0.94 -1.83
CA TRP A 22 -4.57 -1.72 -1.93
C TRP A 22 -4.70 -3.06 -1.21
N ARG A 23 -4.06 -4.07 -1.79
CA ARG A 23 -3.74 -5.32 -1.14
C ARG A 23 -2.37 -5.20 -0.49
N VAL A 24 -2.24 -5.60 0.77
CA VAL A 24 -0.94 -5.62 1.46
C VAL A 24 -0.55 -7.05 1.78
N ARG A 25 0.71 -7.41 1.53
CA ARG A 25 1.26 -8.74 1.85
C ARG A 25 2.67 -8.63 2.38
N VAL A 26 3.09 -9.57 3.21
CA VAL A 26 4.48 -9.71 3.65
C VAL A 26 5.10 -10.92 2.96
N GLU A 27 6.23 -10.73 2.31
CA GLU A 27 6.99 -11.78 1.64
C GLU A 27 8.49 -11.56 1.89
N LYS A 28 9.17 -12.56 2.46
CA LYS A 28 10.60 -12.54 2.76
C LYS A 28 11.03 -11.31 3.58
N GLY A 29 10.21 -10.95 4.58
CA GLY A 29 10.43 -9.79 5.44
C GLY A 29 10.10 -8.44 4.81
N TRP A 30 9.69 -8.40 3.54
CA TRP A 30 9.27 -7.18 2.88
C TRP A 30 7.76 -7.03 2.86
N TRP A 31 7.30 -5.82 3.12
CA TRP A 31 5.91 -5.42 2.97
C TRP A 31 5.69 -4.95 1.55
N TRP A 32 4.76 -5.57 0.84
CA TRP A 32 4.35 -5.22 -0.50
C TRP A 32 2.95 -4.67 -0.49
N ALA A 33 2.72 -3.59 -1.22
CA ALA A 33 1.39 -3.08 -1.52
C ALA A 33 1.15 -3.10 -3.02
N THR A 34 0.00 -3.63 -3.43
CA THR A 34 -0.44 -3.68 -4.82
C THR A 34 -1.81 -3.03 -4.91
N LYS A 35 -1.97 -2.00 -5.74
CA LYS A 35 -3.26 -1.33 -5.95
C LYS A 35 -4.20 -2.26 -6.72
N TYR A 36 -5.43 -2.46 -6.25
CA TYR A 36 -6.39 -3.37 -6.91
C TYR A 36 -6.71 -2.95 -8.34
N ALA A 37 -6.98 -1.66 -8.54
CA ALA A 37 -7.12 -1.07 -9.86
C ALA A 37 -5.75 -0.54 -10.33
N PRO A 38 -5.23 -0.99 -11.49
CA PRO A 38 -4.05 -0.38 -12.09
C PRO A 38 -4.22 1.13 -12.22
N PRO A 39 -3.22 1.96 -11.86
CA PRO A 39 -3.37 3.40 -11.96
C PRO A 39 -3.54 3.84 -13.43
N THR A 40 -4.32 4.87 -13.67
CA THR A 40 -4.49 5.46 -15.00
C THR A 40 -3.19 6.09 -15.51
N THR A 41 -3.12 6.48 -16.78
CA THR A 41 -1.96 7.19 -17.32
C THR A 41 -1.70 8.50 -16.56
N GLU A 42 -2.75 9.24 -16.23
CA GLU A 42 -2.65 10.48 -15.45
C GLU A 42 -2.17 10.23 -14.02
N GLN A 43 -2.74 9.24 -13.33
CA GLN A 43 -2.30 8.86 -11.99
C GLN A 43 -0.83 8.41 -11.96
N ARG A 44 -0.40 7.62 -12.96
CA ARG A 44 1.02 7.23 -13.11
C ARG A 44 1.92 8.45 -13.32
N ALA A 45 1.52 9.38 -14.17
CA ALA A 45 2.27 10.61 -14.41
C ALA A 45 2.38 11.47 -13.13
N ALA A 46 1.38 11.43 -12.26
CA ALA A 46 1.40 12.09 -10.95
C ALA A 46 2.20 11.33 -9.87
N GLY A 47 2.70 10.13 -10.16
CA GLY A 47 3.54 9.34 -9.26
C GLY A 47 2.82 8.23 -8.48
N VAL A 48 1.59 7.88 -8.87
CA VAL A 48 0.90 6.71 -8.29
C VAL A 48 1.55 5.42 -8.78
N LEU A 49 2.01 4.62 -7.85
CA LEU A 49 2.62 3.32 -8.09
C LEU A 49 1.54 2.23 -8.05
N HIS A 50 1.60 1.31 -9.03
CA HIS A 50 0.74 0.13 -9.01
C HIS A 50 1.17 -0.88 -7.94
N GLU A 51 2.48 -1.06 -7.78
CA GLU A 51 3.07 -1.97 -6.80
C GLU A 51 4.36 -1.37 -6.23
N PHE A 52 4.59 -1.54 -4.93
CA PHE A 52 5.82 -1.12 -4.27
C PHE A 52 6.07 -1.88 -2.97
N ALA A 53 7.32 -1.90 -2.53
CA ALA A 53 7.75 -2.57 -1.30
C ALA A 53 8.37 -1.61 -0.28
N ARG A 54 8.24 -1.93 1.02
CA ARG A 54 8.87 -1.25 2.15
C ARG A 54 9.35 -2.28 3.19
N GLN A 55 10.31 -1.86 4.01
CA GLN A 55 10.95 -2.73 5.01
C GLN A 55 10.05 -3.06 6.20
N GLY A 56 9.03 -2.25 6.47
CA GLY A 56 8.19 -2.41 7.64
C GLY A 56 6.80 -1.83 7.47
N PRO A 57 5.91 -2.11 8.43
CA PRO A 57 4.51 -1.67 8.39
C PRO A 57 4.37 -0.14 8.49
N TYR A 58 5.27 0.54 9.22
CA TYR A 58 5.21 1.99 9.39
C TYR A 58 5.65 2.73 8.12
N GLU A 59 6.73 2.29 7.50
CA GLU A 59 7.18 2.82 6.21
C GLU A 59 6.16 2.52 5.11
N MET A 60 5.49 1.36 5.17
CA MET A 60 4.39 1.01 4.28
C MET A 60 3.20 1.96 4.48
N ALA A 61 2.77 2.21 5.71
CA ALA A 61 1.70 3.16 6.02
C ALA A 61 2.01 4.56 5.47
N ALA A 62 3.20 5.09 5.74
CA ALA A 62 3.63 6.40 5.25
C ALA A 62 3.61 6.47 3.72
N ALA A 63 4.10 5.42 3.04
CA ALA A 63 4.08 5.36 1.59
C ALA A 63 2.65 5.31 1.03
N LEU A 64 1.75 4.51 1.61
CA LEU A 64 0.34 4.46 1.21
C LEU A 64 -0.37 5.80 1.43
N THR A 65 -0.09 6.51 2.52
CA THR A 65 -0.60 7.87 2.75
C THR A 65 -0.16 8.84 1.65
N VAL A 66 1.09 8.76 1.18
CA VAL A 66 1.55 9.57 0.04
C VAL A 66 0.77 9.24 -1.22
N GLN A 67 0.56 7.96 -1.51
CA GLN A 67 -0.22 7.51 -2.68
C GLN A 67 -1.66 8.03 -2.65
N LEU A 68 -2.33 7.92 -1.50
CA LEU A 68 -3.67 8.53 -1.29
C LEU A 68 -3.66 10.04 -1.48
N GLY A 69 -2.64 10.74 -0.97
CA GLY A 69 -2.52 12.18 -1.14
C GLY A 69 -2.35 12.60 -2.61
N ILE A 70 -1.71 11.78 -3.45
CA ILE A 70 -1.63 12.03 -4.89
C ILE A 70 -3.01 11.85 -5.54
N LEU A 71 -3.69 10.74 -5.24
CA LEU A 71 -5.01 10.43 -5.80
C LEU A 71 -6.07 11.47 -5.41
N ALA A 72 -6.08 11.90 -4.15
CA ALA A 72 -6.99 12.94 -3.66
C ALA A 72 -6.81 14.28 -4.40
N ARG A 73 -5.58 14.64 -4.80
CA ARG A 73 -5.33 15.86 -5.60
C ARG A 73 -5.83 15.74 -7.04
N LEU A 74 -5.97 14.52 -7.55
CA LEU A 74 -6.55 14.24 -8.87
C LEU A 74 -8.08 14.10 -8.82
N GLY A 75 -8.69 14.17 -7.63
CA GLY A 75 -10.14 13.98 -7.43
C GLY A 75 -10.59 12.52 -7.31
N ASP A 76 -9.65 11.57 -7.23
CA ASP A 76 -9.92 10.16 -6.97
C ASP A 76 -9.73 9.85 -5.48
N ALA A 77 -10.77 10.16 -4.70
CA ALA A 77 -11.03 9.78 -3.30
C ALA A 77 -11.26 8.28 -3.07
#